data_AF-A0A0F9N1S8-F1
#
_entry.id   AF-A0A0F9N1S8-F1
#
_cell.length_a   1.000
_cell.length_b   1.000
_cell.length_c   1.000
_cell.angle_alpha   90.00
_cell.angle_beta   90.00
_cell.angle_gamma   90.00
#
_symmetry.space_group_name_H-M   'P 1'
#
loop_
_entity.id
_entity.type
_entity.pdbx_description
1 polymer ?
#
loop_
_entity_poly.entity_id
_entity_poly.type
_entity_poly.pdbx_seq_one_letter_code
_entity_poly.pdbx_strand_id
1 'polypeptide(L)'
;MVEKNKTLKKKKGFYSAKIGCWNCDSVYEISIKLGMVTPEYIMKKEPPCRNCGCNSLRTYSDYKTEKIIMKDVMLHHRIEHMNQEGKDIKPNNDYIK
;
A
#
# COMPACT_ATOMS: atom_id res chain seq x y z
N MET A 1 -36.32 14.83 26.61
CA MET A 1 -35.60 14.52 25.36
C MET A 1 -35.22 13.06 25.42
N VAL A 2 -35.75 12.21 24.53
CA VAL A 2 -35.54 10.75 24.60
C VAL A 2 -34.17 10.42 24.02
N GLU A 3 -33.21 10.07 24.88
CA GLU A 3 -31.91 9.52 24.49
C GLU A 3 -32.16 8.17 23.80
N LYS A 4 -32.07 8.17 22.47
CA LYS A 4 -32.13 6.95 21.67
C LYS A 4 -30.88 6.12 21.95
N ASN A 5 -31.00 5.19 22.90
CA ASN A 5 -30.06 4.09 23.10
C ASN A 5 -29.88 3.32 21.78
N LYS A 6 -28.86 3.70 21.00
CA LYS A 6 -28.39 2.94 19.84
C LYS A 6 -27.82 1.64 20.38
N THR A 7 -28.68 0.63 20.49
CA THR A 7 -28.25 -0.76 20.66
C THR A 7 -27.33 -1.08 19.50
N LEU A 8 -26.02 -1.11 19.78
CA LEU A 8 -25.00 -1.66 18.91
C LEU A 8 -25.32 -3.15 18.73
N LYS A 9 -26.24 -3.46 17.82
CA LYS A 9 -26.49 -4.83 17.35
C LYS A 9 -25.16 -5.30 16.76
N LYS A 10 -24.33 -5.97 17.58
CA LYS A 10 -23.15 -6.69 17.12
C LYS A 10 -23.62 -7.54 15.95
N LYS A 11 -23.22 -7.18 14.73
CA LYS A 11 -23.51 -7.96 13.52
C LYS A 11 -22.77 -9.29 13.66
N LYS A 12 -23.37 -10.25 14.38
CA LYS A 12 -22.94 -11.65 14.43
C LYS A 12 -22.90 -12.12 12.97
N GLY A 13 -21.70 -12.29 12.40
CA GLY A 13 -21.56 -12.66 11.00
C GLY A 13 -20.56 -11.84 10.18
N PHE A 14 -19.92 -10.81 10.73
CA PHE A 14 -18.90 -10.03 10.01
C PHE A 14 -17.64 -9.84 10.86
N TYR A 15 -16.48 -9.86 10.22
CA TYR A 15 -15.20 -9.43 10.79
C TYR A 15 -14.71 -8.18 10.08
N SER A 16 -13.89 -7.39 10.77
CA SER A 16 -13.26 -6.22 10.17
C SER A 16 -11.92 -6.59 9.55
N ALA A 17 -11.68 -6.13 8.32
CA ALA A 17 -10.41 -6.30 7.61
C ALA A 17 -9.86 -4.94 7.19
N LYS A 18 -8.56 -4.74 7.36
CA LYS A 18 -7.85 -3.57 6.82
C LYS A 18 -7.50 -3.82 5.36
N ILE A 19 -7.73 -2.81 4.52
CA ILE A 19 -7.31 -2.79 3.12
C ILE A 19 -6.62 -1.47 2.80
N GLY A 20 -5.67 -1.53 1.88
CA GLY A 20 -4.87 -0.38 1.46
C GLY A 20 -5.07 -0.09 -0.02
N CYS A 21 -5.11 1.19 -0.38
CA CYS A 21 -5.04 1.62 -1.77
C CYS A 21 -3.60 1.89 -2.17
N TRP A 22 -3.13 1.23 -3.22
CA TRP A 22 -1.76 1.42 -3.71
C TRP A 22 -1.49 2.83 -4.26
N ASN A 23 -2.51 3.45 -4.89
CA ASN A 23 -2.35 4.72 -5.59
C ASN A 23 -2.34 5.95 -4.67
N CYS A 24 -3.17 5.95 -3.64
CA CYS A 24 -3.37 7.13 -2.78
C CYS A 24 -3.05 6.87 -1.29
N ASP A 25 -2.40 5.74 -1.00
CA ASP A 25 -1.92 5.34 0.33
C ASP A 25 -2.99 5.36 1.43
N SER A 26 -4.26 5.30 1.03
CA SER A 26 -5.39 5.34 1.93
C SER A 26 -5.65 3.94 2.48
N VAL A 27 -5.55 3.80 3.80
CA VAL A 27 -5.86 2.56 4.51
C VAL A 27 -7.20 2.72 5.21
N TYR A 28 -8.08 1.75 5.06
CA TYR A 28 -9.38 1.77 5.70
C TYR A 28 -9.86 0.38 6.07
N GLU A 29 -10.84 0.37 6.96
CA GLU A 29 -11.43 -0.86 7.48
C GLU A 29 -12.73 -1.17 6.74
N ILE A 30 -12.86 -2.41 6.29
CA ILE A 30 -14.06 -2.95 5.65
C ILE A 30 -14.63 -4.10 6.48
N SER A 31 -15.96 -4.23 6.46
CA SER A 31 -16.63 -5.35 7.12
C SER A 31 -16.86 -6.48 6.11
N ILE A 32 -16.29 -7.64 6.38
CA ILE A 32 -16.37 -8.84 5.54
C ILE A 32 -17.18 -9.90 6.27
N LYS A 33 -18.01 -10.64 5.52
CA LYS A 33 -18.82 -11.71 6.08
C LYS A 33 -17.92 -12.85 6.59
N LEU A 34 -18.17 -13.34 7.80
CA LEU A 34 -17.52 -14.54 8.33
C LEU A 34 -17.69 -15.71 7.36
N GLY A 35 -16.60 -16.45 7.11
CA GLY A 35 -16.54 -17.51 6.11
C GLY A 35 -16.07 -17.06 4.71
N MET A 36 -15.89 -15.76 4.48
CA MET A 36 -15.16 -15.25 3.31
C MET A 36 -13.76 -14.80 3.71
N VAL A 37 -12.78 -14.96 2.82
CA VAL A 37 -11.44 -14.40 3.03
C VAL A 37 -11.31 -13.04 2.34
N THR A 38 -10.53 -12.14 2.94
CA THR A 38 -10.33 -10.76 2.48
C THR A 38 -9.83 -10.68 1.02
N PRO A 39 -8.82 -11.45 0.59
CA PRO A 39 -8.34 -11.40 -0.79
C PRO A 39 -9.43 -11.76 -1.81
N GLU A 40 -10.15 -12.87 -1.59
CA GLU A 40 -11.25 -13.31 -2.46
C GLU A 40 -12.37 -12.28 -2.53
N TYR A 41 -12.70 -11.65 -1.40
CA TYR A 41 -13.69 -10.58 -1.36
C TYR A 41 -13.28 -9.41 -2.26
N ILE A 42 -12.03 -8.96 -2.17
CA ILE A 42 -11.52 -7.84 -2.98
C ILE A 42 -11.49 -8.23 -4.46
N MET A 43 -10.99 -9.43 -4.79
CA MET A 43 -10.94 -9.91 -6.19
C MET A 43 -12.33 -10.04 -6.81
N LYS A 44 -13.33 -10.49 -6.06
CA LYS A 44 -14.68 -10.70 -6.59
C LYS A 44 -15.51 -9.42 -6.69
N LYS A 45 -15.33 -8.50 -5.74
CA LYS A 45 -16.11 -7.25 -5.69
C LYS A 45 -15.44 -6.09 -6.40
N GLU A 46 -14.13 -6.13 -6.55
CA GLU A 46 -13.28 -5.02 -7.03
C GLU A 46 -13.75 -3.66 -6.50
N PRO A 47 -13.86 -3.49 -5.17
CA PRO A 47 -14.41 -2.25 -4.64
C PRO A 47 -13.51 -1.08 -5.10
N PRO A 48 -14.08 0.05 -5.54
CA PRO A 48 -13.28 1.23 -5.81
C PRO A 48 -12.76 1.81 -4.50
N CYS A 49 -11.58 2.43 -4.55
CA CYS A 49 -11.06 3.16 -3.42
C CYS A 49 -11.96 4.32 -3.05
N ARG A 50 -12.25 4.50 -1.75
CA ARG A 50 -13.09 5.60 -1.26
C ARG A 50 -12.47 6.99 -1.46
N ASN A 51 -11.16 7.08 -1.65
CA ASN A 51 -10.44 8.35 -1.80
C ASN A 51 -10.13 8.68 -3.28
N CYS A 52 -9.47 7.78 -4.02
CA CYS A 52 -9.12 8.01 -5.44
C CYS A 52 -10.14 7.48 -6.46
N GLY A 53 -11.15 6.69 -6.05
CA GLY A 53 -12.05 5.99 -6.97
C GLY A 53 -11.41 4.86 -7.78
N CYS A 54 -10.13 4.57 -7.55
CA CYS A 54 -9.35 3.62 -8.34
C CYS A 54 -9.47 2.17 -7.83
N ASN A 55 -9.35 1.20 -8.73
CA ASN A 55 -9.51 -0.24 -8.44
C ASN A 55 -8.22 -0.90 -7.92
N SER A 56 -7.32 -0.13 -7.31
CA SER A 56 -6.02 -0.60 -6.82
C SER A 56 -6.05 -0.97 -5.34
N LEU A 57 -7.16 -1.56 -4.89
CA LEU A 57 -7.27 -2.03 -3.51
C LEU A 57 -6.61 -3.37 -3.33
N ARG A 58 -5.84 -3.47 -2.25
CA ARG A 58 -5.11 -4.66 -1.84
C ARG A 58 -5.39 -4.96 -0.39
N THR A 59 -5.18 -6.21 0.00
CA THR A 59 -5.19 -6.55 1.43
C THR A 59 -4.11 -5.76 2.15
N TYR A 60 -4.29 -5.49 3.44
CA TYR A 60 -3.30 -4.72 4.19
C TYR A 60 -1.91 -5.39 4.24
N SER A 61 -1.86 -6.73 4.26
CA SER A 61 -0.61 -7.48 4.19
C SER A 61 0.11 -7.27 2.85
N ASP A 62 -0.63 -7.33 1.74
CA ASP A 62 -0.06 -7.16 0.40
C ASP A 62 0.42 -5.72 0.22
N TYR A 63 -0.45 -4.74 0.55
CA TYR A 63 -0.11 -3.32 0.51
C TYR A 63 1.17 -3.01 1.27
N LYS A 64 1.33 -3.53 2.50
CA LYS A 64 2.52 -3.30 3.31
C LYS A 64 3.76 -3.93 2.68
N THR A 65 3.64 -5.17 2.22
CA THR A 65 4.74 -5.93 1.61
C THR A 65 5.21 -5.25 0.32
N GLU A 66 4.29 -4.91 -0.58
CA GLU A 66 4.60 -4.21 -1.82
C GLU A 66 5.30 -2.86 -1.54
N LYS A 67 4.87 -2.11 -0.52
CA LYS A 67 5.52 -0.83 -0.15
C LYS A 67 6.94 -1.03 0.36
N ILE A 68 7.19 -2.10 1.11
CA ILE A 68 8.55 -2.43 1.59
C ILE A 68 9.43 -2.77 0.38
N ILE A 69 8.97 -3.66 -0.49
CA ILE A 69 9.68 -4.04 -1.71
C ILE A 69 9.98 -2.81 -2.58
N MET A 70 9.00 -1.93 -2.78
CA MET A 70 9.18 -0.71 -3.58
C MET A 70 10.26 0.21 -2.99
N LYS A 71 10.29 0.37 -1.66
CA LYS A 71 11.34 1.15 -0.99
C LYS A 71 12.71 0.54 -1.17
N ASP A 72 12.81 -0.78 -1.04
CA ASP A 72 14.08 -1.49 -1.23
C ASP A 72 14.56 -1.35 -2.68
N VAL A 73 13.69 -1.53 -3.67
CA VAL A 73 14.03 -1.35 -5.09
C VAL A 73 14.49 0.08 -5.39
N MET A 74 13.79 1.09 -4.88
CA MET A 74 14.18 2.49 -5.05
C MET A 74 15.53 2.80 -4.41
N LEU A 75 15.82 2.21 -3.24
CA LEU A 75 17.10 2.37 -2.56
C LEU A 75 18.23 1.74 -3.37
N HIS A 76 18.05 0.51 -3.85
CA HIS A 76 19.04 -0.18 -4.69
C HIS A 76 19.33 0.63 -5.96
N HIS A 77 18.27 1.10 -6.63
CA HIS A 77 18.43 1.89 -7.85
C HIS A 77 19.19 3.20 -7.61
N ARG A 78 18.94 3.88 -6.48
CA ARG A 78 19.69 5.09 -6.10
C ARG A 78 21.16 4.81 -5.86
N ILE A 79 21.48 3.70 -5.19
CA ILE A 79 22.87 3.28 -4.94
C ILE A 79 23.59 2.98 -6.25
N GLU A 80 22.94 2.29 -7.18
CA GLU A 80 23.49 2.02 -8.51
C GLU A 80 23.79 3.31 -9.29
N HIS A 81 22.87 4.28 -9.25
CA HIS A 81 23.05 5.57 -9.91
C HIS A 81 24.26 6.34 -9.34
N MET A 82 24.38 6.42 -8.02
CA MET A 82 25.53 7.05 -7.37
C MET A 82 26.85 6.35 -7.71
N ASN A 83 26.84 5.02 -7.79
CA ASN A 83 28.02 4.24 -8.16
C ASN A 83 28.42 4.40 -9.64
N GLN A 84 27.47 4.74 -10.52
CA GLN A 84 27.75 5.07 -11.92
C GLN A 84 28.35 6.47 -12.04
N GLU A 85 27.75 7.47 -11.41
CA GLU A 85 28.24 8.86 -11.41
C GLU A 85 29.67 8.97 -10.83
N GLY A 86 30.01 8.16 -9.82
CA GLY A 86 31.36 8.10 -9.27
C GLY A 86 32.42 7.47 -10.19
N LYS A 87 32.02 6.75 -11.24
CA LYS A 87 32.94 6.09 -12.20
C LYS A 87 33.27 6.96 -13.43
N ASP A 88 32.50 8.03 -13.67
CA ASP A 88 32.70 8.91 -14.82
C ASP A 88 33.70 10.06 -14.58
N ILE A 89 34.31 10.12 -13.38
CA ILE A 89 35.44 11.03 -13.10
C ILE A 89 36.71 10.45 -13.75
N LYS A 90 36.92 10.75 -15.04
CA LYS A 90 38.23 10.57 -15.67
C LYS A 90 39.24 11.50 -14.99
N PRO A 91 40.41 11.02 -14.52
CA PRO A 91 41.45 11.90 -14.00
C PRO A 91 41.89 12.83 -15.13
N ASN A 92 41.64 14.13 -14.95
CA ASN A 92 42.04 15.16 -15.89
C ASN A 92 43.56 15.35 -15.73
N ASN A 93 44.32 14.75 -16.64
CA ASN A 93 45.78 14.63 -16.55
C ASN A 93 46.46 15.85 -17.22
N ASP A 94 46.14 17.06 -16.73
CA ASP A 94 46.50 18.33 -17.38
C ASP A 94 47.55 19.17 -16.60
N TYR A 95 48.45 18.52 -15.85
CA TYR A 95 49.54 19.23 -15.16
C TYR A 95 50.84 18.43 -15.10
N ILE A 96 51.54 18.27 -16.23
CA ILE A 96 53.01 18.16 -16.23
C ILE A 96 53.54 18.83 -17.51
N LYS A 97 54.01 20.08 -17.39
CA LYS A 97 54.91 20.76 -18.33
C LYS A 97 56.09 21.33 -17.55
#